data_AF-A0A093VL99-F1
#
_entry.id   AF-A0A093VL99-F1
#
_cell.length_a   1.000
_cell.length_b   1.000
_cell.length_c   1.000
_cell.angle_alpha   90.00
_cell.angle_beta   90.00
_cell.angle_gamma   90.00
#
_symmetry.space_group_name_H-M   'P 1'
#
loop_
_entity.id
_entity.type
_entity.pdbx_description
1 polymer ?
#
loop_
_entity_poly.entity_id
_entity_poly.type
_entity_poly.pdbx_seq_one_letter_code
_entity_poly.pdbx_strand_id
1 'polypeptide(L)'
;MAAPPKSPTFIEFIAFRLKPSVKPEEVTFAVPSDVTPEQKKQFNNAQVQFRDALMKKATPESVRPLTWARGQIERPSAFDHPDSPSGKALVYLNVVGWQSREQHMQARDTKAFAETIEPLRKHVLMPVKGLSMKHVKFHKIGF
;
A
#
# COMPACT_ATOMS: atom_id res chain seq x y z
N MET A 1 24.33 28.50 -6.97
CA MET A 1 23.38 27.51 -7.52
C MET A 1 22.86 26.67 -6.37
N ALA A 2 21.55 26.74 -6.09
CA ALA A 2 20.94 26.00 -4.99
C ALA A 2 20.84 24.51 -5.34
N ALA A 3 21.14 23.64 -4.39
CA ALA A 3 21.06 22.19 -4.56
C ALA A 3 19.61 21.77 -4.88
N PRO A 4 19.39 20.78 -5.76
CA PRO A 4 18.04 20.31 -6.07
C PRO A 4 17.38 19.74 -4.81
N PRO A 5 16.06 19.96 -4.62
CA PRO A 5 15.35 19.43 -3.47
C PRO A 5 15.45 17.90 -3.47
N LYS A 6 15.83 17.35 -2.32
CA LYS A 6 15.89 15.90 -2.11
C LYS A 6 14.49 15.32 -2.34
N SER A 7 14.35 14.55 -3.41
CA SER A 7 13.13 13.82 -3.74
C SER A 7 12.64 13.02 -2.52
N PRO A 8 11.40 13.25 -2.04
CA PRO A 8 10.88 12.61 -0.82
C PRO A 8 10.74 11.08 -0.96
N THR A 9 10.86 10.53 -2.17
CA THR A 9 10.72 9.11 -2.46
C THR A 9 11.80 8.22 -1.82
N PHE A 10 13.00 8.77 -1.52
CA PHE A 10 14.09 7.99 -0.90
C PHE A 10 14.01 7.98 0.64
N ILE A 11 13.35 8.97 1.25
CA ILE A 11 13.28 9.12 2.72
C ILE A 11 12.28 8.11 3.32
N GLU A 12 11.21 7.77 2.61
CA GLU A 12 10.24 6.77 3.09
C GLU A 12 10.84 5.35 3.17
N PHE A 13 11.76 4.99 2.26
CA PHE A 13 12.49 3.72 2.33
C PHE A 13 13.45 3.64 3.53
N ILE A 14 14.05 4.77 3.92
CA ILE A 14 14.96 4.83 5.06
C ILE A 14 14.21 4.65 6.39
N ALA A 15 12.95 5.09 6.49
CA ALA A 15 12.14 4.94 7.70
C ALA A 15 11.95 3.46 8.10
N PHE A 16 11.77 2.55 7.13
CA PHE A 16 11.63 1.11 7.40
C PHE A 16 12.92 0.46 7.89
N ARG A 17 14.08 1.01 7.52
CA ARG A 17 15.40 0.39 7.74
C ARG A 17 16.04 0.77 9.06
N LEU A 18 15.57 1.84 9.73
CA LEU A 18 16.21 2.39 10.92
C LEU A 18 15.60 1.96 12.25
N LYS A 19 14.39 1.35 12.28
CA LYS A 19 13.79 0.84 13.51
C LYS A 19 13.62 -0.69 13.45
N PRO A 20 14.49 -1.46 14.13
CA PRO A 20 14.39 -2.93 14.22
C PRO A 20 13.04 -3.45 14.75
N SER A 21 12.29 -2.59 15.42
CA SER A 21 10.99 -2.89 16.02
C SER A 21 9.82 -2.89 15.04
N VAL A 22 9.96 -2.36 13.82
CA VAL A 22 8.87 -2.35 12.83
C VAL A 22 8.73 -3.71 12.17
N LYS A 23 7.50 -4.20 12.04
CA LYS A 23 7.09 -5.39 11.28
C LYS A 23 6.42 -4.94 9.99
N PRO A 24 7.13 -4.97 8.86
CA PRO A 24 6.57 -4.56 7.58
C PRO A 24 5.59 -5.59 7.03
N GLU A 25 4.52 -5.08 6.47
CA GLU A 25 3.57 -5.80 5.64
C GLU A 25 3.65 -5.24 4.22
N GLU A 26 3.76 -6.14 3.25
CA GLU A 26 3.61 -5.82 1.83
C GLU A 26 2.20 -6.23 1.39
N VAL A 27 1.45 -5.28 0.84
CA VAL A 27 0.15 -5.53 0.22
C VAL A 27 0.12 -4.89 -1.17
N THR A 28 -0.37 -5.64 -2.16
CA THR A 28 -0.54 -5.12 -3.51
C THR A 28 -2.01 -4.93 -3.86
N PHE A 29 -2.29 -3.89 -4.63
CA PHE A 29 -3.57 -3.67 -5.27
C PHE A 29 -3.39 -3.78 -6.77
N ALA A 30 -4.02 -4.81 -7.36
CA ALA A 30 -4.15 -4.96 -8.80
C ALA A 30 -5.37 -4.17 -9.26
N VAL A 31 -5.23 -3.36 -10.31
CA VAL A 31 -6.32 -2.57 -10.91
C VAL A 31 -6.33 -2.83 -12.40
N PRO A 32 -7.49 -2.92 -13.08
CA PRO A 32 -7.52 -3.10 -14.53
C PRO A 32 -6.65 -2.07 -15.26
N SER A 33 -5.95 -2.48 -16.31
CA SER A 33 -5.04 -1.58 -17.03
C SER A 33 -5.76 -0.54 -17.90
N ASP A 34 -7.00 -0.85 -18.25
CA ASP A 34 -7.91 -0.10 -19.10
C ASP A 34 -8.88 0.80 -18.30
N VAL A 35 -8.57 1.08 -17.02
CA VAL A 35 -9.36 2.04 -16.24
C VAL A 35 -9.34 3.44 -16.85
N THR A 36 -10.52 4.06 -16.89
CA THR A 36 -10.67 5.45 -17.32
C THR A 36 -9.97 6.42 -16.35
N PRO A 37 -9.65 7.65 -16.79
CA PRO A 37 -9.09 8.66 -15.90
C PRO A 37 -9.93 8.94 -14.65
N GLU A 38 -11.26 8.91 -14.78
CA GLU A 38 -12.18 9.13 -13.66
C GLU A 38 -12.15 7.94 -12.67
N GLN A 39 -12.19 6.70 -13.15
CA GLN A 39 -12.02 5.52 -12.29
C GLN A 39 -10.65 5.51 -11.59
N LYS A 40 -9.58 5.90 -12.29
CA LYS A 40 -8.25 6.04 -11.69
C LYS A 40 -8.21 7.10 -10.60
N LYS A 41 -8.89 8.23 -10.81
CA LYS A 41 -9.04 9.29 -9.79
C LYS A 41 -9.81 8.79 -8.57
N GLN A 42 -10.92 8.08 -8.77
CA GLN A 42 -11.72 7.47 -7.69
C GLN A 42 -10.90 6.46 -6.88
N PHE A 43 -10.17 5.57 -7.56
CA PHE A 43 -9.26 4.63 -6.92
C PHE A 43 -8.16 5.33 -6.09
N ASN A 44 -7.54 6.37 -6.64
CA ASN A 44 -6.51 7.13 -5.91
C ASN A 44 -7.10 7.83 -4.67
N ASN A 45 -8.30 8.40 -4.79
CA ASN A 45 -8.98 9.03 -3.66
C ASN A 45 -9.35 8.00 -2.58
N ALA A 46 -9.88 6.83 -2.97
CA ALA A 46 -10.21 5.74 -2.06
C ALA A 46 -8.97 5.24 -1.30
N GLN A 47 -7.82 5.09 -1.98
CA GLN A 47 -6.56 4.74 -1.32
C GLN A 47 -6.10 5.79 -0.32
N VAL A 48 -6.17 7.08 -0.68
CA VAL A 48 -5.78 8.16 0.24
C VAL A 48 -6.69 8.16 1.47
N GLN A 49 -8.00 7.99 1.29
CA GLN A 49 -8.96 7.90 2.38
C GLN A 49 -8.70 6.69 3.28
N PHE A 50 -8.43 5.52 2.69
CA PHE A 50 -8.09 4.30 3.43
C PHE A 50 -6.81 4.48 4.27
N ARG A 51 -5.74 5.02 3.67
CA ARG A 51 -4.50 5.35 4.39
C ARG A 51 -4.78 6.33 5.53
N ASP A 52 -5.48 7.42 5.27
CA ASP A 52 -5.73 8.45 6.28
C ASP A 52 -6.62 7.93 7.42
N ALA A 53 -7.61 7.09 7.11
CA ALA A 53 -8.43 6.45 8.12
C ALA A 53 -7.59 5.57 9.05
N LEU A 54 -6.73 4.72 8.50
CA LEU A 54 -5.87 3.85 9.32
C LEU A 54 -4.77 4.60 10.07
N MET A 55 -4.11 5.56 9.42
CA MET A 55 -2.98 6.29 10.02
C MET A 55 -3.39 7.35 11.04
N LYS A 56 -4.59 7.94 10.90
CA LYS A 56 -4.98 9.13 11.69
C LYS A 56 -6.26 8.93 12.49
N LYS A 57 -7.19 8.07 12.04
CA LYS A 57 -8.55 7.99 12.61
C LYS A 57 -8.86 6.66 13.29
N ALA A 58 -8.08 5.60 13.04
CA ALA A 58 -8.34 4.30 13.67
C ALA A 58 -8.25 4.43 15.20
N THR A 59 -9.22 3.79 15.86
CA THR A 59 -9.36 3.75 17.32
C THR A 59 -9.42 2.30 17.78
N PRO A 60 -8.73 1.95 18.90
CA PRO A 60 -7.85 2.82 19.69
C PRO A 60 -6.56 3.20 18.95
N GLU A 61 -5.87 4.28 19.34
CA GLU A 61 -4.68 4.76 18.62
C GLU A 61 -3.56 3.71 18.52
N SER A 62 -3.51 2.80 19.48
CA SER A 62 -2.55 1.69 19.51
C SER A 62 -2.65 0.74 18.34
N VAL A 63 -3.75 0.72 17.58
CA VAL A 63 -3.90 -0.12 16.38
C VAL A 63 -3.41 0.57 15.10
N ARG A 64 -2.99 1.84 15.18
CA ARG A 64 -2.55 2.57 13.99
C ARG A 64 -1.20 2.04 13.49
N PRO A 65 -1.00 1.97 12.17
CA PRO A 65 0.32 1.69 11.63
C PRO A 65 1.31 2.79 12.00
N LEU A 66 2.58 2.40 12.15
CA LEU A 66 3.69 3.29 12.46
C LEU A 66 4.16 4.05 11.21
N THR A 67 4.16 3.38 10.06
CA THR A 67 4.61 3.94 8.79
C THR A 67 3.75 3.41 7.65
N TRP A 68 3.68 4.17 6.55
CA TRP A 68 3.00 3.75 5.33
C TRP A 68 3.74 4.36 4.13
N ALA A 69 4.16 3.51 3.19
CA ALA A 69 4.69 3.92 1.90
C ALA A 69 3.88 3.29 0.78
N ARG A 70 3.73 4.02 -0.33
CA ARG A 70 3.02 3.57 -1.53
C ARG A 70 3.91 3.77 -2.74
N GLY A 71 3.96 2.77 -3.60
CA GLY A 71 4.60 2.84 -4.92
C GLY A 71 3.68 2.26 -6.00
N GLN A 72 3.96 2.63 -7.25
CA GLN A 72 3.44 1.91 -8.41
C GLN A 72 4.59 1.12 -9.03
N ILE A 73 4.33 -0.11 -9.44
CA ILE A 73 5.31 -0.88 -10.22
C ILE A 73 5.27 -0.36 -11.65
N GLU A 74 6.32 0.32 -12.08
CA GLU A 74 6.43 0.83 -13.45
C GLU A 74 7.06 -0.18 -14.42
N ARG A 75 7.77 -1.19 -13.91
CA ARG A 75 8.42 -2.23 -14.72
C ARG A 75 8.27 -3.63 -14.08
N PRO A 76 7.57 -4.57 -14.75
CA PRO A 76 6.74 -4.34 -15.94
C PRO A 76 5.60 -3.38 -15.61
N SER A 77 5.18 -2.56 -16.58
CA SER A 77 4.14 -1.53 -16.37
C SER A 77 2.74 -2.14 -16.16
N ALA A 78 2.53 -3.37 -16.63
CA ALA A 78 1.31 -4.15 -16.42
C ALA A 78 1.62 -5.65 -16.31
N PHE A 79 0.76 -6.36 -15.58
CA PHE A 79 0.81 -7.79 -15.32
C PHE A 79 -0.38 -8.49 -15.99
N ASP A 80 -0.22 -9.75 -16.37
CA ASP A 80 -1.36 -10.58 -16.79
C ASP A 80 -2.35 -10.79 -15.65
N HIS A 81 -3.64 -10.62 -15.93
CA HIS A 81 -4.70 -10.78 -14.94
C HIS A 81 -6.00 -11.29 -15.57
N PRO A 82 -6.53 -12.45 -15.16
CA PRO A 82 -7.70 -13.07 -15.80
C PRO A 82 -8.99 -12.26 -15.58
N ASP A 83 -9.13 -11.62 -14.43
CA ASP A 83 -10.34 -10.84 -14.09
C ASP A 83 -10.32 -9.40 -14.65
N SER A 84 -9.27 -9.04 -15.40
CA SER A 84 -9.21 -7.73 -16.06
C SER A 84 -9.86 -7.80 -17.45
N PRO A 85 -10.71 -6.84 -17.85
CA PRO A 85 -11.30 -6.84 -19.19
C PRO A 85 -10.26 -6.80 -20.32
N SER A 86 -9.14 -6.10 -20.09
CA SER A 86 -7.99 -6.05 -21.02
C SER A 86 -7.04 -7.26 -20.89
N GLY A 87 -7.29 -8.18 -19.95
CA GLY A 87 -6.35 -9.25 -19.56
C GLY A 87 -5.10 -8.74 -18.83
N LYS A 88 -5.02 -7.43 -18.55
CA LYS A 88 -3.84 -6.79 -17.96
C LYS A 88 -4.21 -5.95 -16.74
N ALA A 89 -3.35 -5.92 -15.72
CA ALA A 89 -3.54 -5.13 -14.50
C ALA A 89 -2.31 -4.28 -14.17
N LEU A 90 -2.55 -3.07 -13.68
CA LEU A 90 -1.53 -2.24 -13.03
C LEU A 90 -1.42 -2.66 -11.58
N VAL A 91 -0.19 -2.69 -11.05
CA VAL A 91 0.05 -3.09 -9.66
C VAL A 91 0.59 -1.92 -8.84
N TYR A 92 -0.11 -1.64 -7.76
CA TYR A 92 0.27 -0.69 -6.73
C TYR A 92 0.76 -1.43 -5.50
N LEU A 93 1.97 -1.11 -5.05
CA LEU A 93 2.60 -1.68 -3.86
C LEU A 93 2.35 -0.74 -2.67
N ASN A 94 1.88 -1.29 -1.57
CA ASN A 94 1.84 -0.61 -0.28
C ASN A 94 2.71 -1.38 0.70
N VAL A 95 3.56 -0.64 1.41
CA VAL A 95 4.35 -1.17 2.53
C VAL A 95 3.86 -0.48 3.79
N VAL A 96 3.33 -1.27 4.72
CA VAL A 96 2.74 -0.79 5.96
C VAL A 96 3.61 -1.27 7.12
N GLY A 97 4.02 -0.36 7.98
CA GLY A 97 4.86 -0.68 9.14
C GLY A 97 4.03 -0.83 10.39
N TRP A 98 4.06 -2.01 10.99
CA TRP A 98 3.36 -2.31 12.24
C TRP A 98 4.33 -2.48 13.40
N GLN A 99 3.85 -2.36 14.64
CA GLN A 99 4.58 -2.72 15.84
C GLN A 99 4.66 -4.25 15.99
N SER A 100 3.59 -4.96 15.62
CA SER A 100 3.53 -6.42 15.62
C SER A 100 2.49 -6.93 14.61
N ARG A 101 2.47 -8.24 14.36
CA ARG A 101 1.45 -8.85 13.49
C ARG A 101 0.07 -8.75 14.12
N GLU A 102 -0.01 -8.85 15.44
CA GLU A 102 -1.24 -8.76 16.22
C GLU A 102 -1.84 -7.35 16.10
N GLN A 103 -1.00 -6.30 16.11
CA GLN A 103 -1.46 -4.93 15.86
C GLN A 103 -2.11 -4.78 14.48
N HIS A 104 -1.49 -5.34 13.44
CA HIS A 104 -2.10 -5.37 12.10
C HIS A 104 -3.46 -6.08 12.13
N MET A 105 -3.55 -7.26 12.74
CA MET A 105 -4.82 -7.99 12.81
C MET A 105 -5.90 -7.17 13.53
N GLN A 106 -5.57 -6.52 14.65
CA GLN A 106 -6.48 -5.62 15.36
C GLN A 106 -6.92 -4.42 14.50
N ALA A 107 -6.02 -3.86 13.71
CA ALA A 107 -6.33 -2.76 12.80
C ALA A 107 -7.41 -3.17 11.78
N ARG A 108 -7.36 -4.41 11.28
CA ARG A 108 -8.35 -4.96 10.33
C ARG A 108 -9.75 -5.11 10.92
N ASP A 109 -9.85 -5.25 12.23
CA ASP A 109 -11.13 -5.40 12.94
C ASP A 109 -11.76 -4.03 13.30
N THR A 110 -11.08 -2.93 12.99
CA THR A 110 -11.60 -1.58 13.27
C THR A 110 -12.67 -1.16 12.27
N LYS A 111 -13.61 -0.31 12.73
CA LYS A 111 -14.57 0.38 11.85
C LYS A 111 -13.89 1.21 10.77
N ALA A 112 -12.79 1.89 11.12
CA ALA A 112 -11.99 2.66 10.19
C ALA A 112 -11.52 1.81 9.01
N PHE A 113 -11.04 0.59 9.26
CA PHE A 113 -10.68 -0.35 8.21
C PHE A 113 -11.91 -0.76 7.39
N ALA A 114 -12.95 -1.27 8.06
CA ALA A 114 -14.14 -1.83 7.39
C ALA A 114 -14.85 -0.81 6.48
N GLU A 115 -15.01 0.43 6.93
CA GLU A 115 -15.73 1.47 6.17
C GLU A 115 -14.91 1.99 4.99
N THR A 116 -13.58 2.04 5.10
CA THR A 116 -12.74 2.65 4.05
C THR A 116 -12.09 1.66 3.10
N ILE A 117 -12.05 0.37 3.43
CA ILE A 117 -11.58 -0.68 2.51
C ILE A 117 -12.62 -1.00 1.42
N GLU A 118 -13.92 -0.85 1.71
CA GLU A 118 -15.00 -1.20 0.78
C GLU A 118 -14.98 -0.36 -0.51
N PRO A 119 -14.88 0.98 -0.49
CA PRO A 119 -14.73 1.76 -1.71
C PRO A 119 -13.48 1.37 -2.51
N LEU A 120 -12.39 1.04 -1.82
CA LEU A 120 -11.15 0.60 -2.47
C LEU A 120 -11.33 -0.76 -3.15
N ARG A 121 -12.01 -1.71 -2.50
CA ARG A 121 -12.28 -3.06 -3.03
C ARG A 121 -13.04 -3.05 -4.35
N LYS A 122 -13.90 -2.06 -4.59
CA LYS A 122 -14.64 -1.92 -5.85
C LYS A 122 -13.76 -1.67 -7.06
N HIS A 123 -12.53 -1.20 -6.86
CA HIS A 123 -11.59 -0.87 -7.93
C HIS A 123 -10.45 -1.89 -8.07
N VAL A 124 -10.28 -2.78 -7.10
CA VAL A 124 -9.16 -3.72 -7.08
C VAL A 124 -9.62 -5.10 -7.51
N LEU A 125 -8.80 -5.74 -8.34
CA LEU A 125 -8.91 -7.13 -8.70
C LEU A 125 -8.33 -8.01 -7.59
N MET A 126 -8.47 -9.31 -7.75
CA MET A 126 -7.71 -10.27 -6.94
C MET A 126 -6.20 -9.97 -7.06
N PRO A 127 -5.38 -10.27 -6.04
CA PRO A 127 -3.95 -10.07 -6.15
C PRO A 127 -3.35 -10.89 -7.30
N VAL A 128 -2.45 -10.28 -8.07
CA VAL A 128 -1.64 -10.99 -9.08
C VAL A 128 -0.89 -12.14 -8.40
N LYS A 129 -0.80 -13.30 -9.07
CA LYS A 129 -0.12 -14.49 -8.55
C LYS A 129 1.31 -14.13 -8.11
N GLY A 130 1.65 -14.48 -6.85
CA GLY A 130 2.96 -14.19 -6.26
C GLY A 130 3.09 -12.80 -5.60
N LEU A 131 2.09 -11.93 -5.77
CA LEU A 131 2.04 -10.58 -5.19
C LEU A 131 0.96 -10.44 -4.10
N SER A 132 0.51 -11.54 -3.52
CA SER A 132 -0.44 -11.53 -2.40
C SER A 132 0.14 -10.83 -1.16
N MET A 133 -0.74 -10.35 -0.29
CA MET A 133 -0.37 -9.77 1.01
C MET A 133 0.54 -10.71 1.81
N LYS A 134 1.65 -10.19 2.34
CA LYS A 134 2.60 -10.96 3.16
C LYS A 134 3.35 -10.04 4.12
N HIS A 135 3.71 -10.54 5.29
CA HIS A 135 4.69 -9.86 6.14
C HIS A 135 6.09 -10.13 5.60
N VAL A 136 6.91 -9.08 5.49
CA VAL A 136 8.24 -9.14 4.87
C VAL A 136 9.32 -8.67 5.81
N LYS A 137 10.56 -9.07 5.54
CA LYS A 137 11.75 -8.57 6.25
C LYS A 137 12.68 -7.91 5.23
N PHE A 138 12.88 -6.60 5.38
CA PHE A 138 13.82 -5.87 4.53
C PHE A 138 15.24 -6.09 5.04
N HIS A 139 16.14 -6.42 4.12
CA HIS A 139 17.56 -6.58 4.42
C HIS A 139 18.32 -5.34 3.96
N LYS A 140 19.29 -4.92 4.78
CA LYS A 140 20.19 -3.83 4.41
C LYS A 140 21.10 -4.34 3.29
N ILE A 141 20.85 -3.95 2.04
CA ILE A 141 21.85 -4.05 0.97
C ILE A 141 22.91 -2.97 1.20
N GLY A 142 24.12 -3.37 1.59
CA GLY A 142 25.26 -2.45 1.73
C GLY A 142 25.57 -1.82 0.38
N PHE A 143 25.83 -0.51 0.38
CA PHE A 143 26.54 0.17 -0.69
C PHE A 143 27.84 0.68 -0.09
#